data_AF-A0A3B8LXT0-F1
#
_entry.id   AF-A0A3B8LXT0-F1
#
_cell.length_a   1.000
_cell.length_b   1.000
_cell.length_c   1.000
_cell.angle_alpha   90.00
_cell.angle_beta   90.00
_cell.angle_gamma   90.00
#
_symmetry.space_group_name_H-M   'P 1'
#
loop_
_entity.id
_entity.type
_entity.pdbx_description
1 polymer ?
#
loop_
_entity_poly.entity_id
_entity_poly.type
_entity_poly.pdbx_seq_one_letter_code
_entity_poly.pdbx_strand_id
1 'polypeptide(L)'
;RYFTLLDRGMATCHDAETGKLIHNRVRFPRGASFTSSPWAYNGKIFCLDERGTTHVIPADGKFRVERTNPLGELCLATPSIAQGRLLIRTVAHVYCIGK
;
A
#
# COMPACT_ATOMS: atom_id res chain seq x y z
N ARG A 1 10.68 -9.75 5.81
CA ARG A 1 10.92 -8.60 4.91
C ARG A 1 10.30 -7.36 5.52
N TYR A 2 11.02 -6.25 5.50
CA TYR A 2 10.57 -4.95 6.00
C TYR A 2 10.36 -4.00 4.80
N PHE A 3 9.14 -3.51 4.63
CA PHE A 3 8.77 -2.63 3.52
C PHE A 3 8.56 -1.21 4.04
N THR A 4 9.18 -0.23 3.38
CA THR A 4 8.94 1.19 3.65
C THR A 4 8.27 1.82 2.45
N LEU A 5 7.12 2.47 2.68
CA LEU A 5 6.47 3.33 1.71
C LEU A 5 6.89 4.78 1.99
N LEU A 6 7.32 5.48 0.95
CA LEU A 6 7.74 6.87 1.00
C LEU A 6 6.66 7.74 0.35
N ASP A 7 6.45 8.91 0.94
CA ASP A 7 5.47 9.93 0.55
C ASP A 7 5.44 10.25 -0.95
N ARG A 8 6.61 10.36 -1.58
CA ARG A 8 6.78 10.72 -3.00
C ARG A 8 6.71 9.53 -3.96
N GLY A 9 5.83 8.57 -3.67
CA GLY A 9 5.52 7.49 -4.61
C GLY A 9 6.64 6.47 -4.76
N MET A 10 7.43 6.24 -3.72
CA MET A 10 8.55 5.30 -3.74
C MET A 10 8.43 4.24 -2.65
N ALA A 11 8.99 3.07 -2.88
CA ALA A 11 9.11 2.03 -1.86
C ALA A 11 10.56 1.53 -1.74
N THR A 12 10.90 1.03 -0.56
CA THR A 12 12.12 0.26 -0.32
C THR A 12 11.77 -1.05 0.38
N CYS A 13 12.64 -2.05 0.25
CA CYS A 13 12.51 -3.31 0.98
C CYS A 13 13.86 -3.73 1.53
N HIS A 14 13.85 -4.18 2.77
CA HIS A 14 15.00 -4.70 3.46
C HIS A 14 14.69 -6.10 4.01
N ASP A 15 15.74 -6.85 4.24
CA ASP A 15 15.66 -8.00 5.11
C ASP A 15 15.29 -7.53 6.52
N ALA A 16 14.30 -8.19 7.13
CA ALA A 16 13.72 -7.69 8.39
C ALA A 16 14.60 -8.00 9.60
N GLU A 17 15.48 -9.00 9.52
CA GLU A 17 16.34 -9.43 10.61
C GLU A 17 17.69 -8.71 10.54
N THR A 18 18.29 -8.66 9.35
CA THR A 18 19.64 -8.13 9.13
C THR A 18 19.66 -6.67 8.70
N GLY A 19 18.52 -6.11 8.28
CA GLY A 19 18.45 -4.75 7.71
C GLY A 19 19.09 -4.61 6.33
N LYS A 20 19.58 -5.69 5.72
CA LYS A 20 20.21 -5.65 4.39
C LYS A 20 19.21 -5.19 3.33
N LEU A 21 19.65 -4.31 2.44
CA LEU A 21 18.84 -3.83 1.33
C LEU A 21 18.48 -4.97 0.37
N ILE A 22 17.19 -5.16 0.09
CA ILE A 22 16.69 -6.09 -0.94
C ILE A 22 16.42 -5.32 -2.23
N HIS A 23 15.69 -4.21 -2.15
CA HIS A 23 15.57 -3.27 -3.25
C HIS A 23 15.51 -1.83 -2.74
N ASN A 24 16.21 -0.94 -3.45
CA ASN A 24 16.23 0.48 -3.15
C ASN A 24 14.97 1.19 -3.67
N ARG A 25 14.94 2.52 -3.52
CA ARG A 25 13.87 3.44 -3.95
C ARG A 25 13.37 3.13 -5.36
N VAL A 26 12.32 2.34 -5.43
CA VAL A 26 11.59 2.00 -6.65
C VAL A 26 10.31 2.82 -6.70
N ARG A 27 9.97 3.35 -7.87
CA ARG A 27 8.84 4.26 -8.04
C ARG A 27 7.60 3.49 -8.45
N PHE A 28 6.46 3.85 -7.86
CA PHE A 28 5.14 3.52 -8.39
C PHE A 28 4.90 4.21 -9.75
N PRO A 29 3.87 3.80 -10.52
CA PRO A 29 3.47 4.51 -11.74
C PRO A 29 3.31 6.02 -11.52
N ARG A 30 3.55 6.83 -12.57
CA ARG A 30 3.59 8.30 -12.46
C ARG A 30 2.31 8.84 -11.83
N GLY A 31 2.46 9.67 -10.80
CA GLY A 31 1.37 10.41 -10.15
C GLY A 31 0.83 9.80 -8.85
N ALA A 32 1.36 8.65 -8.39
CA ALA A 32 1.03 8.11 -7.09
C ALA A 32 1.80 8.83 -5.97
N SER A 33 1.07 9.41 -5.01
CA SER A 33 1.55 9.97 -3.75
C SER A 33 0.86 9.24 -2.60
N PHE A 34 1.57 9.07 -1.48
CA PHE A 34 1.09 8.26 -0.38
C PHE A 34 1.17 9.02 0.93
N THR A 35 0.00 9.34 1.51
CA THR A 35 -0.09 9.76 2.91
C THR A 35 -0.46 8.58 3.83
N SER A 36 -1.22 7.61 3.31
CA SER A 36 -1.62 6.42 4.05
C SER A 36 -0.45 5.44 4.23
N SER A 37 -0.46 4.70 5.35
CA SER A 37 0.50 3.61 5.55
C SER A 37 0.12 2.36 4.75
N PRO A 38 1.09 1.57 4.27
CA PRO A 38 0.81 0.30 3.60
C PRO A 38 0.32 -0.74 4.62
N TRP A 39 -0.40 -1.76 4.13
CA TRP A 39 -0.76 -2.94 4.93
C TRP A 39 -0.44 -4.24 4.20
N ALA A 40 -0.30 -5.32 4.97
CA ALA A 40 -0.01 -6.65 4.44
C ALA A 40 -1.19 -7.59 4.64
N TYR A 41 -1.55 -8.35 3.60
CA TYR A 41 -2.55 -9.40 3.69
C TYR A 41 -2.32 -10.47 2.61
N ASN A 42 -2.43 -11.75 2.98
CA ASN A 42 -2.34 -12.90 2.08
C ASN A 42 -1.17 -12.86 1.07
N GLY A 43 0.06 -12.66 1.57
CA GLY A 43 1.27 -12.63 0.75
C GLY A 43 1.43 -11.39 -0.14
N LYS A 44 0.64 -10.34 0.10
CA LYS A 44 0.64 -9.09 -0.66
C LYS A 44 0.79 -7.89 0.25
N ILE A 45 1.38 -6.84 -0.29
CA ILE A 45 1.43 -5.50 0.30
C ILE A 45 0.51 -4.61 -0.52
N PHE A 46 -0.27 -3.79 0.17
CA PHE A 46 -1.23 -2.88 -0.42
C PHE A 46 -0.85 -1.45 -0.04
N CYS A 47 -0.88 -0.56 -1.02
CA CYS A 47 -0.54 0.85 -0.85
C CYS A 47 -1.67 1.71 -1.42
N LEU A 48 -2.38 2.46 -0.57
CA LEU A 48 -3.48 3.33 -0.98
C LEU A 48 -2.96 4.75 -1.26
N ASP A 49 -2.98 5.15 -2.53
CA ASP A 49 -2.56 6.50 -2.91
C ASP A 49 -3.64 7.55 -2.61
N GLU A 50 -3.23 8.82 -2.66
CA GLU A 50 -4.10 9.95 -2.35
C GLU A 50 -5.27 10.10 -3.33
N ARG A 51 -5.21 9.47 -4.51
CA ARG A 51 -6.30 9.48 -5.50
C ARG A 51 -7.31 8.36 -5.25
N GLY A 52 -7.15 7.60 -4.17
CA GLY A 52 -8.01 6.47 -3.84
C GLY A 52 -7.72 5.23 -4.64
N THR A 53 -6.54 5.10 -5.25
CA THR A 53 -6.13 3.89 -5.94
C THR A 53 -5.28 3.02 -5.01
N THR A 54 -5.73 1.80 -4.74
CA THR A 54 -4.92 0.81 -4.03
C THR A 54 -4.04 0.06 -5.01
N HIS A 55 -2.72 0.19 -4.86
CA HIS A 55 -1.70 -0.56 -5.60
C HIS A 55 -1.36 -1.82 -4.84
N VAL A 56 -1.37 -2.97 -5.51
CA VAL A 56 -1.08 -4.28 -4.91
C VAL A 56 0.25 -4.79 -5.44
N ILE A 57 1.18 -5.06 -4.53
CA ILE A 57 2.50 -5.61 -4.83
C ILE A 57 2.70 -6.93 -4.05
N PRO A 58 3.53 -7.86 -4.55
CA PRO A 58 3.83 -9.09 -3.83
C PRO A 58 4.69 -8.81 -2.57
N ALA A 59 4.51 -9.63 -1.54
CA ALA A 59 5.38 -9.62 -0.36
C ALA A 59 6.67 -10.46 -0.55
N ASP A 60 7.05 -10.75 -1.80
CA ASP A 60 8.21 -11.56 -2.18
C ASP A 60 9.53 -10.77 -2.26
N GLY A 61 9.48 -9.46 -1.99
CA GLY A 61 10.64 -8.57 -2.04
C GLY A 61 11.05 -8.18 -3.46
N LYS A 62 10.25 -8.48 -4.48
CA LYS A 62 10.41 -7.93 -5.83
C LYS A 62 9.34 -6.88 -6.06
N PHE A 63 9.76 -5.66 -6.41
CA PHE A 63 8.80 -4.61 -6.72
C PHE A 63 8.16 -4.84 -8.09
N ARG A 64 6.86 -5.06 -8.10
CA ARG A 64 5.98 -5.03 -9.28
C ARG A 64 4.56 -4.75 -8.82
N VAL A 65 3.82 -3.96 -9.59
CA VAL A 65 2.38 -3.76 -9.36
C VAL A 65 1.63 -4.88 -10.07
N GLU A 66 1.00 -5.77 -9.30
CA GLU A 66 0.23 -6.90 -9.84
C GLU A 66 -1.23 -6.54 -10.12
N ARG A 67 -1.75 -5.52 -9.42
CA ARG A 67 -3.13 -5.07 -9.53
C ARG A 67 -3.28 -3.64 -9.01
N THR A 68 -4.25 -2.91 -9.56
CA THR A 68 -4.76 -1.66 -9.01
C THR A 68 -6.26 -1.76 -8.76
N ASN A 69 -6.75 -1.17 -7.68
CA ASN A 69 -8.17 -1.09 -7.34
C ASN A 69 -8.56 0.37 -7.09
N PRO A 70 -9.25 1.04 -8.02
CA PRO A 70 -9.67 2.43 -7.84
C PRO A 70 -10.94 2.54 -7.00
N LEU A 71 -10.94 3.48 -6.03
CA LEU A 71 -12.14 3.97 -5.34
C LEU A 71 -12.63 5.31 -5.89
N GLY A 72 -11.75 6.09 -6.54
CA GLY A 72 -12.10 7.34 -7.20
C GLY A 72 -12.28 8.54 -6.25
N GLU A 73 -11.87 8.42 -4.99
CA GLU A 73 -12.00 9.48 -3.98
C GLU A 73 -10.69 9.73 -3.24
N LEU A 74 -10.50 10.98 -2.78
CA LEU A 74 -9.34 11.37 -1.99
C LEU A 74 -9.22 10.50 -0.73
N CYS A 75 -8.04 9.89 -0.54
CA CYS A 75 -7.75 9.00 0.59
C CYS A 75 -6.45 9.40 1.28
N LEU A 76 -6.54 9.86 2.53
CA LEU A 76 -5.36 10.23 3.33
C LEU A 76 -5.16 9.32 4.55
N ALA A 77 -6.24 8.73 5.06
CA ALA A 77 -6.20 7.92 6.27
C ALA A 77 -5.66 6.50 5.98
N THR A 78 -4.88 5.96 6.92
CA THR A 78 -4.46 4.56 6.90
C THR A 78 -5.69 3.64 7.08
N PRO A 79 -5.91 2.67 6.18
CA PRO A 79 -6.97 1.68 6.35
C PRO A 79 -6.81 0.87 7.64
N SER A 80 -7.92 0.44 8.23
CA SER A 80 -7.92 -0.42 9.41
C SER A 80 -8.49 -1.80 9.12
N ILE A 81 -7.98 -2.81 9.81
CA ILE A 81 -8.45 -4.20 9.67
C ILE A 81 -9.00 -4.65 11.01
N ALA A 82 -10.27 -5.03 11.04
CA ALA A 82 -10.94 -5.54 12.23
C ALA A 82 -11.92 -6.65 11.85
N GLN A 83 -11.88 -7.77 12.58
CA GLN A 83 -12.82 -8.89 12.42
C GLN A 83 -12.98 -9.36 10.95
N GLY A 84 -11.85 -9.50 10.24
CA GLY A 84 -11.84 -9.94 8.83
C GLY A 84 -12.36 -8.92 7.82
N ARG A 85 -12.56 -7.65 8.24
CA ARG A 85 -13.02 -6.56 7.38
C ARG A 85 -11.94 -5.49 7.24
N LEU A 86 -11.78 -4.98 6.03
CA LEU A 86 -10.95 -3.82 5.73
C LEU A 86 -11.85 -2.58 5.70
N LEU A 87 -11.52 -1.59 6.52
CA LEU A 87 -12.20 -0.31 6.59
C LEU A 87 -11.32 0.75 5.91
N ILE A 88 -11.88 1.42 4.89
CA ILE A 88 -11.20 2.50 4.17
C ILE A 88 -12.02 3.77 4.32
N ARG A 89 -11.43 4.80 4.93
CA ARG A 89 -12.01 6.14 4.99
C ARG A 89 -11.51 6.97 3.81
N THR A 90 -12.44 7.42 2.99
CA THR A 90 -12.20 8.42 1.94
C THR A 90 -12.62 9.81 2.45
N VAL A 91 -12.53 10.83 1.59
CA VAL A 91 -13.02 12.17 1.90
C VAL A 91 -14.54 12.21 2.15
N ALA A 92 -15.32 11.36 1.47
CA ALA A 92 -16.78 11.40 1.51
C ALA A 92 -17.41 10.16 2.18
N HIS A 93 -16.72 9.02 2.22
CA HIS A 93 -17.29 7.73 2.59
C HIS A 93 -16.40 6.90 3.51
N VAL A 94 -17.01 5.90 4.16
CA VAL A 94 -16.30 4.81 4.81
C VAL A 94 -16.73 3.49 4.15
N TYR A 95 -15.79 2.84 3.47
CA TYR A 95 -16.00 1.54 2.86
C TYR A 95 -15.67 0.45 3.87
N CYS A 96 -16.51 -0.59 3.91
CA CYS A 96 -16.26 -1.83 4.65
C CYS A 96 -16.20 -3.00 3.67
N ILE A 97 -14.99 -3.52 3.43
CA ILE A 97 -14.73 -4.60 2.48
C ILE A 97 -14.52 -5.89 3.27
N GLY A 98 -15.34 -6.89 2.99
CA GLY A 98 -15.28 -8.23 3.57
C GLY A 98 -15.51 -9.29 2.50
N LYS A 99 -15.33 -10.56 2.89
CA LYS A 99 -15.62 -11.72 2.04
C LYS A 99 -17.08 -12.12 2.17
#